data_AF-A0A445M5Y3-F1
#
_entry.id   AF-A0A445M5Y3-F1
#
_cell.length_a   1.000
_cell.length_b   1.000
_cell.length_c   1.000
_cell.angle_alpha   90.00
_cell.angle_beta   90.00
_cell.angle_gamma   90.00
#
_symmetry.space_group_name_H-M   'P 1'
#
loop_
_entity.id
_entity.type
_entity.pdbx_description
1 polymer ?
#
loop_
_entity_poly.entity_id
_entity_poly.type
_entity_poly.pdbx_seq_one_letter_code
_entity_poly.pdbx_strand_id
1 'polypeptide(L)'
;MVATDSLVLLVLSLDIGALMLPTSDFIIPKEGFRYHHAEPGYVMLTYWIPEGPFMLPANASHQVGVGGFVISGSNEVLVVQEKQCAPANCGLWKIPTRFVLQSEELYAGAIREVKEETGIDTEFVEVIAFSYTYTTHNVCTYNVAFEKSDLFFICTLRPLSAETIVDDPEIEAAKWMPQVEFVKQPFIQEDSMFKKIIDICMACLEKHYCGLTSHQMVSKCDGKLSSLYYNFINMEEIYQLYWQLN
;
A
#
# COMPACT_ATOMS: atom_id res chain seq x y z
N MET A 1 -28.24 -12.18 -7.09
CA MET A 1 -28.44 -11.10 -8.06
C MET A 1 -29.01 -9.90 -7.32
N VAL A 2 -28.33 -8.76 -7.36
CA VAL A 2 -28.82 -7.50 -6.80
C VAL A 2 -29.10 -6.58 -7.98
N ALA A 3 -30.31 -6.03 -8.06
CA ALA A 3 -30.72 -5.15 -9.14
C ALA A 3 -31.18 -3.81 -8.57
N THR A 4 -30.70 -2.72 -9.17
CA THR A 4 -31.22 -1.36 -8.99
C THR A 4 -31.79 -0.86 -10.31
N ASP A 5 -32.43 0.31 -10.31
CA ASP A 5 -33.01 0.92 -11.52
C ASP A 5 -31.98 1.16 -12.65
N SER A 6 -30.68 1.05 -12.37
CA SER A 6 -29.60 1.33 -13.33
C SER A 6 -28.54 0.24 -13.45
N LEU A 7 -28.53 -0.78 -12.58
CA LEU A 7 -27.45 -1.76 -12.51
C LEU A 7 -27.96 -3.14 -12.07
N VAL A 8 -27.51 -4.18 -12.78
CA VAL A 8 -27.59 -5.55 -12.26
C VAL A 8 -26.19 -6.03 -11.86
N LEU A 9 -26.06 -6.44 -10.60
CA LEU A 9 -24.91 -7.15 -10.05
C LEU A 9 -25.22 -8.64 -9.98
N LEU A 10 -24.49 -9.42 -10.77
CA LEU A 10 -24.53 -10.86 -10.72
C LEU A 10 -23.29 -11.36 -9.99
N VAL A 11 -23.53 -11.93 -8.80
CA VAL A 11 -22.51 -12.65 -8.04
C VAL A 11 -22.64 -14.12 -8.40
N LEU A 12 -21.60 -14.66 -9.02
CA LEU A 12 -21.51 -16.09 -9.29
C LEU A 12 -20.60 -16.72 -8.25
N SER A 13 -21.15 -17.65 -7.49
CA SER A 13 -20.36 -18.51 -6.59
C SER A 13 -19.49 -19.41 -7.44
N LEU A 14 -18.18 -19.39 -7.19
CA LEU A 14 -17.23 -20.28 -7.87
C LEU A 14 -17.20 -21.61 -7.12
N ASP A 15 -17.95 -22.59 -7.59
CA ASP A 15 -17.68 -23.99 -7.25
C ASP A 15 -16.65 -24.52 -8.24
N ILE A 16 -15.46 -24.92 -7.77
CA ILE A 16 -14.30 -25.26 -8.62
C ILE A 16 -14.64 -26.37 -9.63
N GLY A 17 -15.60 -27.25 -9.32
CA GLY A 17 -16.09 -28.29 -10.22
C GLY A 17 -16.84 -27.78 -11.46
N ALA A 18 -17.42 -26.57 -11.41
CA ALA A 18 -18.19 -26.00 -12.52
C ALA A 18 -17.31 -25.27 -13.56
N LEU A 19 -16.11 -24.80 -13.17
CA LEU A 19 -15.18 -24.09 -14.07
C LEU A 19 -14.42 -25.03 -15.03
N MET A 20 -14.36 -26.33 -14.73
CA MET A 20 -13.71 -27.33 -15.59
C MET A 20 -14.59 -27.77 -16.77
N LEU A 21 -15.81 -27.22 -16.89
CA LEU A 21 -16.69 -27.46 -18.03
C LEU A 21 -16.38 -26.43 -19.13
N PRO A 22 -15.99 -26.86 -20.35
CA PRO A 22 -15.63 -25.96 -21.46
C PRO A 22 -16.80 -25.10 -22.00
N THR A 23 -17.95 -25.11 -21.33
CA THR A 23 -19.20 -24.47 -21.75
C THR A 23 -19.57 -23.23 -20.94
N SER A 24 -18.98 -22.98 -19.75
CA SER A 24 -19.31 -21.80 -18.94
C SER A 24 -18.66 -20.51 -19.43
N ASP A 25 -17.49 -20.62 -20.06
CA ASP A 25 -16.68 -19.46 -20.51
C ASP A 25 -17.31 -18.65 -21.65
N PHE A 26 -18.34 -19.21 -22.32
CA PHE A 26 -18.90 -18.63 -23.53
C PHE A 26 -20.29 -18.00 -23.38
N ILE A 27 -20.99 -18.16 -22.26
CA ILE A 27 -22.41 -17.72 -22.18
C ILE A 27 -22.53 -16.32 -21.60
N ILE A 28 -21.69 -15.96 -20.63
CA ILE A 28 -21.93 -14.78 -19.77
C ILE A 28 -21.61 -13.45 -20.48
N PRO A 29 -20.46 -13.30 -21.18
CA PRO A 29 -20.20 -12.08 -21.96
C PRO A 29 -21.15 -11.89 -23.14
N LYS A 30 -21.74 -12.99 -23.66
CA LYS A 30 -22.67 -12.93 -24.80
C LYS A 30 -24.00 -12.26 -24.45
N GLU A 31 -24.41 -12.30 -23.20
CA GLU A 31 -25.63 -11.65 -22.69
C GLU A 31 -25.37 -10.20 -22.22
N GLY A 32 -24.21 -9.62 -22.54
CA GLY A 32 -23.88 -8.22 -22.24
C GLY A 32 -23.33 -7.96 -20.82
N PHE A 33 -23.14 -9.00 -20.00
CA PHE A 33 -22.45 -8.88 -18.72
C PHE A 33 -20.96 -8.66 -18.92
N ARG A 34 -20.36 -7.84 -18.04
CA ARG A 34 -18.93 -7.56 -18.01
C ARG A 34 -18.33 -7.98 -16.68
N TYR A 35 -17.12 -8.53 -16.71
CA TYR A 35 -16.34 -8.79 -15.49
C TYR A 35 -16.02 -7.47 -14.79
N HIS A 36 -16.20 -7.44 -13.47
CA HIS A 36 -15.82 -6.31 -12.64
C HIS A 36 -14.68 -6.68 -11.68
N HIS A 37 -14.86 -7.67 -10.82
CA HIS A 37 -13.80 -8.13 -9.90
C HIS A 37 -14.06 -9.58 -9.47
N ALA A 38 -13.10 -10.18 -8.77
CA ALA A 38 -13.25 -11.50 -8.16
C ALA A 38 -12.59 -11.49 -6.79
N GLU A 39 -13.10 -12.32 -5.90
CA GLU A 39 -12.56 -12.60 -4.57
C GLU A 39 -12.63 -14.10 -4.32
N PRO A 40 -11.96 -14.63 -3.28
CA PRO A 40 -12.12 -16.03 -2.89
C PRO A 40 -13.61 -16.41 -2.77
N GLY A 41 -14.03 -17.35 -3.62
CA GLY A 41 -15.40 -17.88 -3.63
C GLY A 41 -16.37 -17.20 -4.61
N TYR A 42 -16.04 -16.08 -5.26
CA TYR A 42 -16.96 -15.48 -6.24
C TYR A 42 -16.31 -14.65 -7.36
N VAL A 43 -17.05 -14.51 -8.46
CA VAL A 43 -16.82 -13.51 -9.52
C VAL A 43 -17.97 -12.52 -9.55
N MET A 44 -17.64 -11.24 -9.59
CA MET A 44 -18.59 -10.15 -9.78
C MET A 44 -18.69 -9.77 -11.25
N LEU A 45 -19.92 -9.79 -11.75
CA LEU A 45 -20.29 -9.34 -13.08
C LEU A 45 -21.28 -8.19 -13.00
N THR A 46 -21.15 -7.25 -13.92
CA THR A 46 -22.01 -6.06 -14.01
C THR A 46 -22.72 -6.01 -15.36
N TYR A 47 -24.00 -5.63 -15.34
CA TYR A 47 -24.76 -5.29 -16.54
C TYR A 47 -25.35 -3.89 -16.39
N TRP A 48 -25.07 -3.01 -17.36
CA TRP A 48 -25.55 -1.63 -17.38
C TRP A 48 -26.82 -1.55 -18.19
N ILE A 49 -27.90 -1.14 -17.53
CA ILE A 49 -29.25 -1.11 -18.11
C ILE A 49 -29.51 0.16 -18.93
N PRO A 50 -29.08 1.37 -18.49
CA PRO A 50 -29.39 2.61 -19.22
C PRO A 50 -28.77 2.67 -20.62
N GLU A 51 -29.48 3.32 -21.54
CA GLU A 51 -28.91 3.73 -22.82
C GLU A 51 -27.87 4.84 -22.59
N GLY A 52 -26.63 4.63 -23.03
CA GLY A 52 -25.54 5.61 -22.88
C GLY A 52 -24.21 4.99 -22.43
N PRO A 53 -23.22 5.83 -22.08
CA PRO A 53 -21.92 5.34 -21.63
C PRO A 53 -22.03 4.59 -20.30
N PHE A 54 -21.17 3.59 -20.12
CA PHE A 54 -21.05 2.84 -18.87
C PHE A 54 -20.42 3.73 -17.79
N MET A 55 -21.19 4.07 -16.75
CA MET A 55 -20.75 5.00 -15.69
C MET A 55 -20.31 4.31 -14.40
N LEU A 56 -20.32 2.98 -14.35
CA LEU A 56 -19.75 2.28 -13.20
C LEU A 56 -18.24 2.50 -13.17
N PRO A 57 -17.67 2.82 -11.99
CA PRO A 57 -16.23 2.76 -11.80
C PRO A 57 -15.69 1.40 -12.23
N ALA A 58 -14.52 1.41 -12.86
CA ALA A 58 -13.79 0.18 -13.10
C ALA A 58 -13.32 -0.45 -11.78
N ASN A 59 -12.78 -1.67 -11.85
CA ASN A 59 -12.16 -2.33 -10.71
C ASN A 59 -11.03 -1.49 -10.09
N ALA A 60 -10.55 -1.91 -8.92
CA ALA A 60 -9.37 -1.39 -8.25
C ALA A 60 -8.22 -1.16 -9.24
N SER A 61 -7.89 0.11 -9.45
CA SER A 61 -6.91 0.59 -10.43
C SER A 61 -5.50 0.68 -9.89
N HIS A 62 -5.36 0.58 -8.56
CA HIS A 62 -4.08 0.73 -7.87
C HIS A 62 -3.81 -0.45 -6.95
N GLN A 63 -2.53 -0.76 -6.80
CA GLN A 63 -2.00 -1.50 -5.66
C GLN A 63 -1.46 -0.49 -4.64
N VAL A 64 -1.50 -0.88 -3.38
CA VAL A 64 -1.02 -0.05 -2.28
C VAL A 64 0.09 -0.81 -1.58
N GLY A 65 1.31 -0.30 -1.72
CA GLY A 65 2.49 -0.75 -1.00
C GLY A 65 2.76 0.14 0.21
N VAL A 66 3.45 -0.43 1.19
CA VAL A 66 3.94 0.28 2.37
C VAL A 66 5.37 -0.13 2.70
N GLY A 67 6.18 0.82 3.14
CA GLY A 67 7.52 0.60 3.66
C GLY A 67 7.67 1.09 5.09
N GLY A 68 8.30 0.27 5.94
CA GLY A 68 8.58 0.60 7.34
C GLY A 68 9.99 1.13 7.53
N PHE A 69 10.14 2.46 7.68
CA PHE A 69 11.41 3.07 8.07
C PHE A 69 11.54 3.05 9.59
N VAL A 70 12.44 2.20 10.10
CA VAL A 70 12.68 2.04 11.54
C VAL A 70 14.11 2.45 11.86
N ILE A 71 14.28 3.34 12.83
CA ILE A 71 15.59 3.73 13.35
C ILE A 71 15.73 3.36 14.82
N SER A 72 16.93 2.92 15.21
CA SER A 72 17.31 2.72 16.61
C SER A 72 17.76 4.03 17.27
N GLY A 73 17.90 4.04 18.60
CA GLY A 73 18.54 5.15 19.32
C GLY A 73 20.03 5.35 18.99
N SER A 74 20.66 4.40 18.30
CA SER A 74 22.08 4.43 17.87
C SER A 74 22.29 4.92 16.44
N ASN A 75 21.27 5.51 15.80
CA ASN A 75 21.30 5.94 14.39
C ASN A 75 21.55 4.78 13.40
N GLU A 76 20.97 3.62 13.69
CA GLU A 76 20.99 2.45 12.81
C GLU A 76 19.59 2.20 12.25
N VAL A 77 19.53 1.92 10.95
CA VAL A 77 18.29 1.64 10.22
C VAL A 77 18.07 0.13 10.19
N LEU A 78 16.85 -0.31 10.49
CA LEU A 78 16.47 -1.71 10.33
C LEU A 78 16.31 -2.02 8.83
N VAL A 79 17.10 -2.96 8.34
CA VAL A 79 17.12 -3.33 6.93
C VAL A 79 17.04 -4.84 6.76
N VAL A 80 16.49 -5.23 5.61
CA VAL A 80 16.33 -6.62 5.18
C VAL A 80 16.96 -6.83 3.81
N GLN A 81 17.25 -8.09 3.52
CA GLN A 81 17.67 -8.56 2.22
C GLN A 81 16.77 -9.75 1.81
N GLU A 82 16.21 -9.71 0.61
CA GLU A 82 15.34 -10.79 0.11
C GLU A 82 16.16 -11.97 -0.44
N LYS A 83 15.66 -13.20 -0.27
CA LYS A 83 16.22 -14.42 -0.88
C LYS A 83 16.01 -14.43 -2.39
N GLN A 84 14.81 -14.07 -2.82
CA GLN A 84 14.42 -14.08 -4.23
C GLN A 84 14.28 -12.64 -4.71
N CYS A 85 15.23 -12.21 -5.53
CA CYS A 85 15.24 -10.87 -6.10
C CYS A 85 15.77 -10.91 -7.53
N ALA A 86 15.44 -9.87 -8.31
CA ALA A 86 16.02 -9.70 -9.63
C ALA A 86 17.55 -9.61 -9.52
N PRO A 87 18.33 -10.06 -10.53
CA PRO A 87 19.80 -10.03 -10.45
C PRO A 87 20.39 -8.66 -10.11
N ALA A 88 19.72 -7.56 -10.52
CA ALA A 88 20.13 -6.19 -10.22
C ALA A 88 19.95 -5.79 -8.74
N ASN A 89 19.09 -6.51 -8.00
CA ASN A 89 18.73 -6.22 -6.61
C ASN A 89 19.31 -7.25 -5.63
N CYS A 90 20.07 -8.23 -6.12
CA CYS A 90 20.67 -9.26 -5.29
C CYS A 90 21.73 -8.65 -4.36
N GLY A 91 21.59 -8.87 -3.06
CA GLY A 91 22.47 -8.27 -2.05
C GLY A 91 22.06 -6.87 -1.59
N LEU A 92 20.96 -6.31 -2.12
CA LEU A 92 20.52 -4.97 -1.73
C LEU A 92 19.90 -5.00 -0.34
N TRP A 93 20.40 -4.13 0.55
CA TRP A 93 19.74 -3.87 1.83
C TRP A 93 18.69 -2.79 1.64
N LYS A 94 17.45 -3.12 1.96
CA LYS A 94 16.31 -2.20 1.86
C LYS A 94 15.54 -2.16 3.18
N ILE A 95 14.67 -1.18 3.32
CA ILE A 95 13.69 -1.18 4.42
C ILE A 95 12.66 -2.31 4.21
N PRO A 96 12.01 -2.81 5.27
CA PRO A 96 10.87 -3.73 5.14
C PRO A 96 9.76 -3.14 4.28
N THR A 97 9.24 -3.92 3.32
CA THR A 97 8.23 -3.44 2.35
C THR A 97 7.25 -4.52 1.91
N ARG A 98 5.96 -4.19 1.83
CA ARG A 98 4.93 -5.10 1.28
C ARG A 98 3.70 -4.37 0.79
N PHE A 99 2.82 -5.11 0.12
CA PHE A 99 1.46 -4.66 -0.13
C PHE A 99 0.61 -4.68 1.14
N VAL A 100 -0.27 -3.68 1.24
CA VAL A 100 -1.31 -3.62 2.26
C VAL A 100 -2.42 -4.61 1.91
N LEU A 101 -2.86 -5.38 2.89
CA LEU A 101 -3.91 -6.38 2.71
C LEU A 101 -5.29 -5.72 2.53
N GLN A 102 -6.23 -6.47 1.96
CA GLN A 102 -7.60 -5.98 1.82
C GLN A 102 -8.17 -5.64 3.21
N SER A 103 -8.73 -4.44 3.33
CA SER A 103 -9.30 -3.92 4.59
C SER A 103 -8.30 -3.73 5.74
N GLU A 104 -6.99 -3.68 5.44
CA GLU A 104 -5.93 -3.33 6.40
C GLU A 104 -5.66 -1.82 6.41
N GLU A 105 -5.37 -1.27 7.60
CA GLU A 105 -4.91 0.11 7.77
C GLU A 105 -3.46 0.26 7.29
N LEU A 106 -3.12 1.39 6.66
CA LEU A 106 -1.79 1.61 6.05
C LEU A 106 -0.65 1.37 7.06
N TYR A 107 -0.73 2.00 8.23
CA TYR A 107 0.31 1.85 9.25
C TYR A 107 0.30 0.47 9.91
N ALA A 108 -0.85 -0.22 9.93
CA ALA A 108 -0.94 -1.58 10.46
C ALA A 108 -0.19 -2.54 9.55
N GLY A 109 -0.30 -2.38 8.22
CA GLY A 109 0.49 -3.12 7.26
C GLY A 109 2.00 -2.90 7.44
N ALA A 110 2.44 -1.65 7.69
CA ALA A 110 3.85 -1.35 7.96
C ALA A 110 4.38 -2.05 9.23
N ILE A 111 3.60 -2.01 10.32
CA ILE A 111 3.96 -2.65 11.60
C ILE A 111 4.01 -4.17 11.43
N ARG A 112 2.99 -4.75 10.78
CA ARG A 112 2.93 -6.19 10.48
C ARG A 112 4.16 -6.61 9.69
N GLU A 113 4.49 -5.87 8.63
CA GLU A 113 5.59 -6.26 7.76
C GLU A 113 6.94 -6.26 8.48
N VAL A 114 7.24 -5.22 9.25
CA VAL A 114 8.46 -5.19 10.06
C VAL A 114 8.50 -6.38 11.02
N LYS A 115 7.35 -6.71 11.64
CA LYS A 115 7.27 -7.84 12.56
C LYS A 115 7.49 -9.18 11.87
N GLU A 116 6.89 -9.40 10.71
CA GLU A 116 6.98 -10.64 9.93
C GLU A 116 8.41 -10.86 9.42
N GLU A 117 9.03 -9.84 8.81
CA GLU A 117 10.35 -9.98 8.20
C GLU A 117 11.51 -10.00 9.22
N THR A 118 11.36 -9.33 10.38
CA THR A 118 12.47 -9.08 11.30
C THR A 118 12.23 -9.47 12.75
N GLY A 119 11.00 -9.81 13.13
CA GLY A 119 10.62 -10.09 14.51
C GLY A 119 10.52 -8.86 15.42
N ILE A 120 10.84 -7.66 14.94
CA ILE A 120 10.86 -6.42 15.73
C ILE A 120 9.43 -5.89 15.93
N ASP A 121 9.07 -5.64 17.20
CA ASP A 121 7.84 -4.93 17.53
C ASP A 121 8.05 -3.44 17.32
N THR A 122 7.09 -2.78 16.68
CA THR A 122 7.16 -1.36 16.39
C THR A 122 5.84 -0.67 16.70
N GLU A 123 5.90 0.65 16.86
CA GLU A 123 4.73 1.51 16.86
C GLU A 123 4.81 2.52 15.72
N PHE A 124 3.65 2.91 15.21
CA PHE A 124 3.54 3.90 14.15
C PHE A 124 3.80 5.31 14.68
N VAL A 125 4.58 6.09 13.93
CA VAL A 125 4.82 7.51 14.21
C VAL A 125 4.06 8.36 13.19
N GLU A 126 4.42 8.27 11.91
CA GLU A 126 3.85 9.10 10.85
C GLU A 126 4.09 8.52 9.45
N VAL A 127 3.25 8.90 8.49
CA VAL A 127 3.51 8.71 7.05
C VAL A 127 4.32 9.91 6.57
N ILE A 128 5.54 9.68 6.07
CA ILE A 128 6.46 10.76 5.69
C ILE A 128 6.45 11.09 4.21
N ALA A 129 6.08 10.13 3.36
CA ALA A 129 6.00 10.32 1.92
C ALA A 129 5.14 9.23 1.31
N PHE A 130 4.65 9.49 0.10
CA PHE A 130 4.19 8.44 -0.80
C PHE A 130 4.72 8.70 -2.21
N SER A 131 4.94 7.64 -2.97
CA SER A 131 5.26 7.73 -4.39
C SER A 131 4.11 7.15 -5.22
N TYR A 132 4.06 7.61 -6.48
CA TYR A 132 3.15 7.11 -7.49
C TYR A 132 3.98 6.56 -8.64
N THR A 133 3.82 5.28 -8.93
CA THR A 133 4.46 4.63 -10.07
C THR A 133 3.40 4.24 -11.09
N TYR A 134 3.51 4.82 -12.28
CA TYR A 134 2.60 4.54 -13.38
C TYR A 134 2.99 3.26 -14.11
N THR A 135 2.07 2.30 -14.20
CA THR A 135 2.27 1.07 -14.95
C THR A 135 1.82 1.26 -16.40
N THR A 136 2.71 1.02 -17.37
CA THR A 136 2.35 0.97 -18.82
C THR A 136 2.67 -0.38 -19.42
N HIS A 137 2.08 -0.67 -20.58
CA HIS A 137 2.22 -1.93 -21.33
C HIS A 137 3.67 -2.30 -21.71
N ASN A 138 4.63 -1.38 -21.55
CA ASN A 138 6.05 -1.57 -21.87
C ASN A 138 6.97 -1.63 -20.65
N VAL A 139 6.43 -1.66 -19.42
CA VAL A 139 7.24 -1.76 -18.19
C VAL A 139 7.45 -3.22 -17.84
N CYS A 140 8.66 -3.61 -17.41
CA CYS A 140 9.01 -4.98 -17.01
C CYS A 140 8.11 -5.55 -15.89
N THR A 141 7.37 -4.71 -15.17
CA THR A 141 6.42 -5.07 -14.12
C THR A 141 4.97 -5.18 -14.60
N TYR A 142 4.68 -4.91 -15.89
CA TYR A 142 3.32 -4.85 -16.44
C TYR A 142 2.52 -6.15 -16.18
N ASN A 143 3.16 -7.30 -16.35
CA ASN A 143 2.52 -8.61 -16.07
C ASN A 143 2.44 -8.94 -14.57
N VAL A 144 3.26 -8.32 -13.72
CA VAL A 144 3.34 -8.58 -12.27
C VAL A 144 2.35 -7.69 -11.51
N ALA A 145 2.13 -6.46 -11.99
CA ALA A 145 1.21 -5.49 -11.39
C ALA A 145 -0.23 -5.61 -11.93
N PHE A 146 -0.50 -6.56 -12.84
CA PHE A 146 -1.83 -6.79 -13.43
C PHE A 146 -2.48 -5.50 -13.96
N GLU A 147 -1.70 -4.68 -14.67
CA GLU A 147 -2.13 -3.38 -15.23
C GLU A 147 -2.55 -2.33 -14.19
N LYS A 148 -2.18 -2.50 -12.91
CA LYS A 148 -2.45 -1.53 -11.85
C LYS A 148 -1.25 -0.63 -11.61
N SER A 149 -1.52 0.65 -11.37
CA SER A 149 -0.49 1.60 -10.89
C SER A 149 -0.20 1.34 -9.41
N ASP A 150 0.97 1.76 -8.94
CA ASP A 150 1.38 1.54 -7.55
C ASP A 150 1.38 2.85 -6.76
N LEU A 151 0.79 2.80 -5.57
CA LEU A 151 0.90 3.82 -4.54
C LEU A 151 1.74 3.23 -3.40
N PHE A 152 2.93 3.77 -3.20
CA PHE A 152 3.84 3.27 -2.17
C PHE A 152 3.99 4.29 -1.05
N PHE A 153 3.56 3.95 0.16
CA PHE A 153 3.61 4.80 1.34
C PHE A 153 4.82 4.47 2.22
N ILE A 154 5.51 5.49 2.73
CA ILE A 154 6.63 5.32 3.64
C ILE A 154 6.20 5.76 5.02
N CYS A 155 6.26 4.84 5.98
CA CYS A 155 5.93 5.08 7.37
C CYS A 155 7.19 5.10 8.22
N THR A 156 7.34 6.12 9.07
CA THR A 156 8.31 6.09 10.16
C THR A 156 7.71 5.30 11.32
N LEU A 157 8.46 4.32 11.82
CA LEU A 157 8.07 3.50 12.95
C LEU A 157 9.13 3.59 14.06
N ARG A 158 8.70 3.52 15.32
CA ARG A 158 9.59 3.47 16.48
C ARG A 158 9.72 2.02 16.95
N PRO A 159 10.93 1.48 17.12
CA PRO A 159 11.12 0.13 17.63
C PRO A 159 10.80 0.05 19.13
N LEU A 160 10.13 -1.02 19.52
CA LEU A 160 9.80 -1.39 20.89
C LEU A 160 10.70 -2.53 21.40
N SER A 161 11.34 -3.27 20.50
CA SER A 161 12.35 -4.31 20.75
C SER A 161 13.57 -4.11 19.86
N ALA A 162 14.67 -4.80 20.17
CA ALA A 162 15.94 -4.65 19.44
C ALA A 162 16.47 -5.97 18.84
N GLU A 163 16.00 -7.11 19.34
CA GLU A 163 16.46 -8.44 18.89
C GLU A 163 15.79 -8.81 17.56
N THR A 164 16.61 -8.93 16.51
CA THR A 164 16.16 -9.31 15.17
C THR A 164 16.10 -10.83 15.04
N ILE A 165 14.96 -11.35 14.61
CA ILE A 165 14.74 -12.77 14.32
C ILE A 165 14.22 -12.87 12.89
N VAL A 166 14.97 -13.57 12.03
CA VAL A 166 14.54 -13.83 10.66
C VAL A 166 13.84 -15.18 10.61
N ASP A 167 12.51 -15.17 10.52
CA ASP A 167 11.68 -16.37 10.38
C ASP A 167 10.89 -16.38 9.05
N ASP A 168 10.95 -15.29 8.29
CA ASP A 168 10.26 -15.19 7.01
C ASP A 168 10.97 -16.01 5.91
N PRO A 169 10.24 -16.87 5.17
CA PRO A 169 10.82 -17.66 4.09
C PRO A 169 11.37 -16.80 2.94
N GLU A 170 10.90 -15.58 2.74
CA GLU A 170 11.30 -14.64 1.69
C GLU A 170 12.56 -13.82 2.06
N ILE A 171 12.93 -13.75 3.34
CA ILE A 171 14.02 -12.90 3.84
C ILE A 171 15.31 -13.69 4.12
N GLU A 172 16.39 -13.33 3.42
CA GLU A 172 17.72 -13.93 3.57
C GLU A 172 18.38 -13.49 4.88
N ALA A 173 18.29 -12.19 5.18
CA ALA A 173 18.90 -11.61 6.36
C ALA A 173 18.21 -10.30 6.78
N ALA A 174 18.24 -10.00 8.08
CA ALA A 174 17.85 -8.72 8.65
C ALA A 174 18.93 -8.23 9.61
N LYS A 175 19.18 -6.92 9.65
CA LYS A 175 20.12 -6.32 10.59
C LYS A 175 19.81 -4.85 10.87
N TRP A 176 20.36 -4.36 11.97
CA TRP A 176 20.56 -2.92 12.18
C TRP A 176 21.81 -2.49 11.40
N MET A 177 21.63 -1.58 10.44
CA MET A 177 22.70 -1.06 9.59
C MET A 177 22.96 0.41 9.94
N PRO A 178 24.21 0.85 10.15
CA PRO A 178 24.51 2.26 10.35
C PRO A 178 23.92 3.12 9.22
N GLN A 179 23.21 4.20 9.57
CA GLN A 179 22.51 5.03 8.57
C GLN A 179 23.45 5.52 7.44
N VAL A 180 24.72 5.80 7.77
CA VAL A 180 25.73 6.27 6.82
C VAL A 180 26.12 5.17 5.82
N GLU A 181 26.13 3.91 6.24
CA GLU A 181 26.34 2.76 5.34
C GLU A 181 25.11 2.59 4.43
N PHE A 182 23.91 2.66 5.02
CA PHE A 182 22.65 2.50 4.30
C PHE A 182 22.50 3.51 3.16
N VAL A 183 22.67 4.81 3.44
CA VAL A 183 22.52 5.86 2.40
C VAL A 183 23.60 5.77 1.31
N LYS A 184 24.76 5.16 1.58
CA LYS A 184 25.88 5.07 0.63
C LYS A 184 25.80 3.88 -0.31
N GLN A 185 24.80 3.01 -0.17
CA GLN A 185 24.61 1.91 -1.10
C GLN A 185 24.48 2.43 -2.55
N PRO A 186 25.20 1.85 -3.54
CA PRO A 186 25.19 2.34 -4.92
C PRO A 186 23.79 2.50 -5.51
N PHE A 187 22.91 1.51 -5.28
CA PHE A 187 21.52 1.54 -5.76
C PHE A 187 20.76 2.78 -5.28
N ILE A 188 20.90 3.15 -3.99
CA ILE A 188 20.24 4.33 -3.41
C ILE A 188 20.82 5.62 -4.00
N GLN A 189 22.10 5.64 -4.38
CA GLN A 189 22.74 6.83 -4.96
C GLN A 189 22.41 7.01 -6.44
N GLU A 190 22.22 5.92 -7.17
CA GLU A 190 21.96 5.90 -8.61
C GLU A 190 20.48 6.18 -8.92
N ASP A 191 19.54 5.68 -8.10
CA ASP A 191 18.12 5.93 -8.29
C ASP A 191 17.66 7.23 -7.62
N SER A 192 17.22 8.19 -8.43
CA SER A 192 16.82 9.52 -7.95
C SER A 192 15.57 9.53 -7.05
N MET A 193 14.65 8.58 -7.25
CA MET A 193 13.43 8.51 -6.44
C MET A 193 13.75 7.91 -5.07
N PHE A 194 14.43 6.78 -5.03
CA PHE A 194 14.87 6.15 -3.78
C PHE A 194 15.78 7.09 -3.00
N LYS A 195 16.75 7.75 -3.64
CA LYS A 195 17.58 8.77 -2.99
C LYS A 195 16.74 9.81 -2.28
N LYS A 196 15.74 10.38 -2.97
CA LYS A 196 14.91 11.44 -2.41
C LYS A 196 14.04 10.95 -1.25
N ILE A 197 13.49 9.74 -1.35
CA ILE A 197 12.73 9.11 -0.26
C ILE A 197 13.63 8.96 0.97
N ILE A 198 14.84 8.42 0.80
CA ILE A 198 15.78 8.25 1.90
C ILE A 198 16.20 9.60 2.49
N ASP A 199 16.46 10.63 1.68
CA ASP A 199 16.74 11.98 2.18
C ASP A 199 15.59 12.53 3.05
N ILE A 200 14.32 12.25 2.69
CA ILE A 200 13.15 12.63 3.51
C ILE A 200 13.12 11.83 4.82
N CYS A 201 13.36 10.52 4.77
CA CYS A 201 13.49 9.70 5.97
C CYS A 201 14.54 10.27 6.93
N MET A 202 15.72 10.65 6.40
CA MET A 202 16.79 11.24 7.19
C MET A 202 16.42 12.61 7.77
N ALA A 203 15.74 13.46 6.98
CA ALA A 203 15.28 14.78 7.47
C ALA A 203 14.21 14.68 8.57
N CYS A 204 13.35 13.64 8.54
CA CYS A 204 12.38 13.35 9.60
C CYS A 204 13.08 13.07 10.93
N LEU A 205 14.19 12.32 10.91
CA LEU A 205 14.97 12.00 12.11
C LEU A 205 15.57 13.22 12.79
N GLU A 206 16.09 14.14 12.00
CA GLU A 206 16.70 15.39 12.49
C GLU A 206 15.65 16.44 12.89
N LYS A 207 14.35 16.06 12.89
CA LYS A 207 13.20 16.96 13.14
C LYS A 207 13.15 18.14 12.18
N HIS A 208 13.68 17.95 10.98
CA HIS A 208 13.63 18.92 9.88
C HIS A 208 12.46 18.66 8.93
N TYR A 209 11.73 17.57 9.14
CA TYR A 209 10.54 17.21 8.39
C TYR A 209 9.48 16.64 9.34
N CYS A 210 8.21 16.98 9.11
CA CYS A 210 7.08 16.44 9.85
C CYS A 210 6.12 15.80 8.85
N GLY A 211 5.84 14.52 9.04
CA GLY A 211 4.93 13.74 8.22
C GLY A 211 3.46 13.95 8.59
N LEU A 212 2.64 12.96 8.25
CA LEU A 212 1.20 12.91 8.50
C LEU A 212 0.93 11.88 9.60
N THR A 213 0.37 12.34 10.72
CA THR A 213 -0.08 11.47 11.82
C THR A 213 -1.50 10.98 11.55
N SER A 214 -1.83 9.78 12.05
CA SER A 214 -3.18 9.22 11.91
C SER A 214 -4.08 9.71 13.04
N HIS A 215 -5.26 10.21 12.69
CA HIS A 215 -6.27 10.68 13.62
C HIS A 215 -7.59 9.97 13.35
N GLN A 216 -8.14 9.33 14.38
CA GLN A 216 -9.44 8.65 14.27
C GLN A 216 -10.58 9.68 14.34
N MET A 217 -11.44 9.68 13.33
CA MET A 217 -12.57 10.60 13.23
C MET A 217 -13.82 9.87 12.74
N VAL A 218 -15.00 10.33 13.17
CA VAL A 218 -16.27 9.77 12.70
C VAL A 218 -16.77 10.57 11.50
N SER A 219 -16.96 9.89 10.36
CA SER A 219 -17.52 10.53 9.16
C SER A 219 -19.04 10.57 9.23
N LYS A 220 -19.64 11.71 8.85
CA LYS A 220 -21.11 11.80 8.69
C LYS A 220 -21.63 11.00 7.50
N CYS A 221 -20.76 10.66 6.53
CA CYS A 221 -21.18 9.96 5.32
C CYS A 221 -21.65 8.54 5.59
N ASP A 222 -21.04 7.84 6.54
CA ASP A 222 -21.33 6.45 6.88
C ASP A 222 -21.47 6.17 8.39
N GLY A 223 -21.21 7.17 9.24
CA GLY A 223 -21.27 7.05 10.70
C GLY A 223 -20.16 6.19 11.30
N LYS A 224 -19.14 5.83 10.53
CA LYS A 224 -18.06 4.94 10.98
C LYS A 224 -16.83 5.72 11.39
N LEU A 225 -16.02 5.07 12.22
CA LEU A 225 -14.69 5.56 12.57
C LEU A 225 -13.75 5.32 11.38
N SER A 226 -13.06 6.37 10.97
CA SER A 226 -12.11 6.37 9.85
C SER A 226 -10.83 7.07 10.27
N SER A 227 -9.72 6.62 9.67
CA SER A 227 -8.41 7.25 9.84
C SER A 227 -8.26 8.45 8.90
N LEU A 228 -7.97 9.63 9.43
CA LEU A 228 -7.55 10.81 8.67
C LEU A 228 -6.07 11.09 8.95
N TYR A 229 -5.26 11.17 7.88
CA TYR A 229 -3.84 11.42 7.97
C TYR A 229 -3.55 12.91 7.68
N TYR A 230 -3.08 13.65 8.68
CA TYR A 230 -2.70 15.05 8.54
C TYR A 230 -1.62 15.44 9.53
N ASN A 231 -0.91 16.54 9.26
CA ASN A 231 0.07 17.12 10.19
C ASN A 231 -0.63 18.15 11.09
N PHE A 232 -0.07 18.44 12.27
CA PHE A 232 -0.63 19.38 13.24
C PHE A 232 -1.13 20.67 12.60
N ILE A 233 -2.37 21.02 12.94
CA ILE A 233 -3.03 22.24 12.50
C ILE A 233 -3.30 23.10 13.74
N ASN A 234 -2.87 24.36 13.71
CA ASN A 234 -3.22 25.30 14.77
C ASN A 234 -4.70 25.71 14.63
N MET A 235 -5.55 25.10 15.46
CA MET A 235 -6.99 25.35 15.43
C MET A 235 -7.35 26.80 15.78
N GLU A 236 -6.54 27.50 16.58
CA GLU A 236 -6.82 28.87 16.97
C GLU A 236 -6.73 29.84 15.78
N GLU A 237 -5.75 29.65 14.91
CA GLU A 237 -5.61 30.40 13.65
C GLU A 237 -6.74 30.07 12.67
N ILE A 238 -7.14 28.80 12.60
CA ILE A 238 -8.27 28.38 11.76
C ILE A 238 -9.59 29.00 12.25
N TYR A 239 -9.84 29.04 13.56
CA TYR A 239 -11.05 29.67 14.07
C TYR A 239 -11.11 31.16 13.76
N GLN A 240 -9.97 31.87 13.82
CA GLN A 240 -9.90 33.27 13.39
C GLN A 240 -10.28 33.45 11.91
N LEU A 241 -9.83 32.54 11.03
CA LEU A 241 -10.23 32.56 9.61
C LEU A 241 -11.72 32.30 9.43
N TYR A 242 -12.30 31.34 10.14
CA TYR A 242 -13.75 31.08 10.07
C TYR A 242 -14.58 32.26 10.56
N TRP A 243 -14.11 32.98 11.58
CA TRP A 243 -14.76 34.20 12.07
C TRP A 243 -14.71 35.35 11.06
N GLN A 244 -13.71 35.41 10.18
CA GLN A 244 -13.63 36.43 9.12
C GLN A 244 -14.50 36.12 7.90
N LEU A 245 -14.93 34.87 7.74
CA LEU A 245 -15.79 34.42 6.64
C LEU A 245 -17.30 34.57 6.95
N ASN A 246 -17.65 34.85 8.22
CA ASN A 246 -19.01 35.09 8.69
C ASN A 246 -19.22 36.57 9.03
#